data_AF-A0A5F8GSH9-F1
#
_entry.id   AF-A0A5F8GSH9-F1
#
_cell.length_a   1.000
_cell.length_b   1.000
_cell.length_c   1.000
_cell.angle_alpha   90.00
_cell.angle_beta   90.00
_cell.angle_gamma   90.00
#
_symmetry.space_group_name_H-M   'P 1'
#
loop_
_entity.id
_entity.type
_entity.pdbx_description
1 polymer ?
#
loop_
_entity_poly.entity_id
_entity_poly.type
_entity_poly.pdbx_seq_one_letter_code
_entity_poly.pdbx_strand_id
1 'polypeptide(L)'
;MPSGLKSTEEMNKKFGEILLSGLEELQNEDFKKFKFFLSNDCLMMRVHNLDRIDLATCMKKQLPCPSFMNKFIEILKKMNLNETAKKYKEQKEEVLKKLKKENEKKPTKRKNQAQTRKPSDGKNSVNPQLTKKDSLKLNDESKKNCGAKRTKATTEEKPESKKRKLSEVSHQKTEPETGREDGPQTMPVVMKVLKVKEIFEYETKEKTKTMFHATVANEHEFIRVKVLNIDVKEYFNQKNVIEISEGFWKSGFLEVNKSSKVIDLGANREMEVPQNIIRKASQTPKIQSLLKLKNKKERIYVDGVYEINKKTETDKCTIFVVKDNTGTIKVVTFGKWAKIKCDERDKLRLTCFELCVWDVKDEIQLKSVTHSYVKVIKAKK
;
A
#
# COMPACT_ATOMS: atom_id res chain seq x y z
N MET A 1 -5.68 -5.47 34.69
CA MET A 1 -6.04 -4.25 33.96
C MET A 1 -4.76 -3.56 33.50
N PRO A 2 -4.52 -3.40 32.19
CA PRO A 2 -3.21 -3.00 31.66
C PRO A 2 -2.95 -1.52 31.95
N SER A 3 -2.02 -1.23 32.85
CA SER A 3 -1.59 0.13 33.23
C SER A 3 -0.95 0.90 32.07
N GLY A 4 -0.43 0.20 31.05
CA GLY A 4 0.20 0.80 29.87
C GLY A 4 -0.77 1.52 28.93
N LEU A 5 -1.97 0.98 28.69
CA LEU A 5 -2.94 1.58 27.76
C LEU A 5 -3.45 2.95 28.24
N LYS A 6 -3.69 3.10 29.55
CA LYS A 6 -4.15 4.38 30.13
C LYS A 6 -3.13 5.50 29.96
N SER A 7 -1.84 5.19 30.06
CA SER A 7 -0.76 6.17 29.92
C SER A 7 -0.62 6.67 28.46
N THR A 8 -0.79 5.78 27.48
CA THR A 8 -0.73 6.13 26.05
C THR A 8 -1.92 6.98 25.61
N GLU A 9 -3.12 6.67 26.10
CA GLU A 9 -4.34 7.42 25.78
C GLU A 9 -4.31 8.83 26.39
N GLU A 10 -3.85 8.94 27.64
CA GLU A 10 -3.69 10.24 28.32
C GLU A 10 -2.60 11.10 27.66
N MET A 11 -1.49 10.48 27.22
CA MET A 11 -0.44 11.16 26.45
C MET A 11 -0.98 11.68 25.11
N ASN A 12 -1.76 10.86 24.39
CA ASN A 12 -2.37 11.24 23.12
C ASN A 12 -3.40 12.37 23.29
N LYS A 13 -4.12 12.40 24.42
CA LYS A 13 -5.02 13.51 24.77
C LYS A 13 -4.24 14.80 24.98
N LYS A 14 -3.25 14.81 25.89
CA LYS A 14 -2.44 16.00 26.23
C LYS A 14 -1.71 16.56 25.01
N PHE A 15 -1.09 15.71 24.18
CA PHE A 15 -0.46 16.18 22.95
C PHE A 15 -1.47 16.66 21.91
N GLY A 16 -2.67 16.09 21.87
CA GLY A 16 -3.73 16.58 20.99
C GLY A 16 -4.18 17.99 21.35
N GLU A 17 -4.28 18.31 22.64
CA GLU A 17 -4.61 19.65 23.14
C GLU A 17 -3.51 20.65 22.79
N ILE A 18 -2.24 20.27 23.00
CA ILE A 18 -1.07 21.10 22.63
C ILE A 18 -1.04 21.37 21.12
N LEU A 19 -1.31 20.35 20.30
CA LEU A 19 -1.35 20.51 18.85
C LEU A 19 -2.43 21.51 18.43
N LEU A 20 -3.64 21.39 18.96
CA LEU A 20 -4.74 22.29 18.62
C LEU A 20 -4.43 23.73 19.00
N SER A 21 -3.93 23.95 20.23
CA SER A 21 -3.46 25.25 20.69
C SER A 21 -2.40 25.84 19.76
N GLY A 22 -1.45 25.02 19.29
CA GLY A 22 -0.45 25.42 18.32
C GLY A 22 -0.99 25.82 16.97
N LEU A 23 -2.05 25.18 16.49
CA LEU A 23 -2.72 25.55 15.24
C LEU A 23 -3.57 26.82 15.40
N GLU A 24 -4.14 27.06 16.57
CA GLU A 24 -4.90 28.27 16.92
C GLU A 24 -4.01 29.51 17.01
N GLU A 25 -2.76 29.37 17.46
CA GLU A 25 -1.78 30.46 17.48
C GLU A 25 -1.30 30.90 16.09
N LEU A 26 -1.45 30.04 15.08
CA LEU A 26 -1.07 30.39 13.71
C LEU A 26 -2.05 31.39 13.11
N GLN A 27 -1.52 32.52 12.66
CA GLN A 27 -2.25 33.48 11.83
C GLN A 27 -2.77 32.80 10.57
N ASN A 28 -3.82 33.34 9.97
CA ASN A 28 -4.49 32.68 8.83
C ASN A 28 -3.55 32.40 7.65
N GLU A 29 -2.59 33.28 7.38
CA GLU A 29 -1.57 33.05 6.34
C GLU A 29 -0.55 31.98 6.72
N ASP A 30 -0.10 31.97 7.98
CA ASP A 30 0.80 30.93 8.47
C ASP A 30 0.08 29.57 8.52
N PHE A 31 -1.20 29.53 8.85
CA PHE A 31 -2.00 28.33 8.80
C PHE A 31 -2.17 27.80 7.36
N LYS A 32 -2.34 28.67 6.37
CA LYS A 32 -2.33 28.29 4.94
C LYS A 32 -0.98 27.72 4.53
N LYS A 33 0.13 28.35 4.92
CA LYS A 33 1.49 27.85 4.68
C LYS A 33 1.72 26.51 5.38
N PHE A 34 1.26 26.36 6.61
CA PHE A 34 1.34 25.11 7.37
C PHE A 34 0.65 23.97 6.63
N LYS A 35 -0.58 24.20 6.14
CA LYS A 35 -1.30 23.23 5.28
C LYS A 35 -0.53 22.89 4.01
N PHE A 36 0.12 23.87 3.38
CA PHE A 36 0.94 23.64 2.18
C PHE A 36 2.12 22.71 2.47
N PHE A 37 2.91 22.98 3.52
CA PHE A 37 4.04 22.12 3.90
C PHE A 37 3.59 20.72 4.32
N LEU A 38 2.48 20.62 5.05
CA LEU A 38 1.89 19.34 5.42
C LEU A 38 1.41 18.53 4.21
N SER A 39 0.92 19.20 3.17
CA SER A 39 0.50 18.55 1.90
C SER A 39 1.69 18.02 1.12
N ASN A 40 2.78 18.77 1.06
CA ASN A 40 3.99 18.42 0.29
C ASN A 40 4.75 17.25 0.91
N ASP A 41 4.72 17.11 2.24
CA ASP A 41 5.29 15.96 2.93
C ASP A 41 4.46 14.65 2.75
N CYS A 42 3.54 14.63 1.78
CA CYS A 42 2.77 13.47 1.30
C CYS A 42 1.84 12.78 2.32
N LEU A 43 1.71 13.32 3.53
CA LEU A 43 0.85 12.74 4.57
C LEU A 43 -0.64 12.97 4.28
N MET A 44 -1.00 14.04 3.57
CA MET A 44 -2.40 14.48 3.47
C MET A 44 -2.75 15.15 2.14
N MET A 45 -3.55 14.48 1.30
CA MET A 45 -3.98 15.01 -0.02
C MET A 45 -5.16 16.01 0.06
N ARG A 46 -5.65 16.37 1.26
CA ARG A 46 -6.90 17.16 1.45
C ARG A 46 -6.90 18.09 2.67
N VAL A 47 -5.80 18.74 3.02
CA VAL A 47 -5.74 19.65 4.20
C VAL A 47 -6.18 21.08 3.90
N HIS A 48 -6.27 21.48 2.63
CA HIS A 48 -6.56 22.86 2.24
C HIS A 48 -7.88 23.40 2.82
N ASN A 49 -8.91 22.56 2.89
CA ASN A 49 -10.24 22.92 3.35
C ASN A 49 -10.53 22.58 4.82
N LEU A 50 -9.58 21.97 5.54
CA LEU A 50 -9.79 21.62 6.94
C LEU A 50 -9.66 22.85 7.82
N ASP A 51 -10.53 23.02 8.81
CA ASP A 51 -10.28 23.98 9.88
C ASP A 51 -9.18 23.46 10.83
N ARG A 52 -8.87 24.24 11.87
CA ARG A 52 -7.80 23.91 12.83
C ARG A 52 -8.12 22.65 13.65
N ILE A 53 -9.39 22.44 13.97
CA ILE A 53 -9.88 21.32 14.78
C ILE A 53 -9.84 20.03 13.97
N ASP A 54 -10.35 20.08 12.75
CA ASP A 54 -10.32 18.98 11.80
C ASP A 54 -8.87 18.60 11.45
N LEU A 55 -7.99 19.59 11.28
CA LEU A 55 -6.59 19.35 11.02
C LEU A 55 -5.88 18.66 12.19
N ALA A 56 -6.08 19.14 13.42
CA ALA A 56 -5.54 18.51 14.63
C ALA A 56 -6.01 17.06 14.78
N THR A 57 -7.32 16.84 14.60
CA THR A 57 -7.94 15.52 14.64
C THR A 57 -7.34 14.60 13.59
N CYS A 58 -7.14 15.12 12.37
CA CYS A 58 -6.57 14.36 11.27
C CYS A 58 -5.11 13.98 11.53
N MET A 59 -4.29 14.91 12.04
CA MET A 59 -2.89 14.64 12.38
C MET A 59 -2.75 13.58 13.48
N LYS A 60 -3.61 13.62 14.51
CA LYS A 60 -3.64 12.60 15.58
C LYS A 60 -4.01 11.21 15.06
N LYS A 61 -4.87 11.12 14.05
CA LYS A 61 -5.31 9.85 13.46
C LYS A 61 -4.24 9.22 12.57
N GLN A 62 -3.56 10.03 11.78
CA GLN A 62 -2.66 9.55 10.72
C GLN A 62 -1.23 9.25 11.22
N LEU A 63 -0.82 9.86 12.34
CA LEU A 63 0.52 9.69 12.89
C LEU A 63 0.44 9.19 14.35
N PRO A 64 1.16 8.11 14.70
CA PRO A 64 1.20 7.63 16.09
C PRO A 64 1.68 8.71 17.06
N CYS A 65 1.21 8.67 18.30
CA CYS A 65 1.78 9.47 19.39
C CYS A 65 3.22 8.95 19.71
N PRO A 66 4.27 9.79 19.83
CA PRO A 66 4.31 11.27 19.78
C PRO A 66 4.79 11.83 18.42
N SER A 67 4.71 11.05 17.33
CA SER A 67 5.21 11.39 16.00
C SER A 67 4.45 12.55 15.35
N PHE A 68 3.14 12.68 15.58
CA PHE A 68 2.39 13.84 15.08
C PHE A 68 2.92 15.18 15.62
N MET A 69 3.38 15.20 16.88
CA MET A 69 4.02 16.38 17.47
C MET A 69 5.39 16.68 16.86
N ASN A 70 6.18 15.65 16.53
CA ASN A 70 7.44 15.86 15.81
C ASN A 70 7.19 16.53 14.46
N LYS A 71 6.16 16.05 13.74
CA LYS A 71 5.80 16.60 12.43
C LYS A 71 5.33 18.05 12.53
N PHE A 72 4.48 18.35 13.51
CA PHE A 72 4.05 19.72 13.79
C PHE A 72 5.26 20.66 13.99
N ILE A 73 6.20 20.29 14.85
CA ILE A 73 7.42 21.08 15.13
C ILE A 73 8.32 21.20 13.89
N GLU A 74 8.47 20.13 13.11
CA GLU A 74 9.24 20.14 11.86
C GLU A 74 8.69 21.16 10.85
N ILE A 75 7.36 21.19 10.70
CA ILE A 75 6.70 22.13 9.77
C ILE A 75 6.86 23.57 10.24
N LEU A 76 6.71 23.84 11.54
CA LEU A 76 6.96 25.18 12.09
C LEU A 76 8.38 25.68 11.77
N LYS A 77 9.38 24.79 11.86
CA LYS A 77 10.76 25.12 11.45
C LYS A 77 10.89 25.41 9.95
N LYS A 78 10.25 24.61 9.09
CA LYS A 78 10.21 24.86 7.62
C LYS A 78 9.59 26.22 7.28
N MET A 79 8.68 26.70 8.12
CA MET A 79 8.03 28.00 7.99
C MET A 79 8.83 29.16 8.61
N ASN A 80 10.04 28.93 9.12
CA ASN A 80 10.84 29.88 9.90
C ASN A 80 10.19 30.38 11.19
N LEU A 81 9.20 29.66 11.74
CA LEU A 81 8.58 29.94 13.04
C LEU A 81 9.39 29.30 14.18
N ASN A 82 10.68 29.67 14.28
CA ASN A 82 11.64 28.99 15.15
C ASN A 82 11.34 29.14 16.65
N GLU A 83 10.89 30.31 17.09
CA GLU A 83 10.48 30.54 18.48
C GLU A 83 9.25 29.71 18.87
N THR A 84 8.24 29.70 17.99
CA THR A 84 7.05 28.85 18.13
C THR A 84 7.43 27.37 18.17
N ALA A 85 8.31 26.92 17.27
CA ALA A 85 8.80 25.54 17.25
C ALA A 85 9.54 25.16 18.54
N LYS A 86 10.33 26.09 19.10
CA LYS A 86 11.04 25.90 20.38
C LYS A 86 10.07 25.75 21.54
N LYS A 87 9.09 26.67 21.65
CA LYS A 87 8.01 26.60 22.65
C LYS A 87 7.30 25.24 22.64
N TYR A 88 6.88 24.75 21.47
CA TYR A 88 6.16 23.47 21.38
C TYR A 88 7.05 22.25 21.58
N LYS A 89 8.36 22.37 21.33
CA LYS A 89 9.34 21.35 21.71
C LYS A 89 9.47 21.24 23.22
N GLU A 90 9.54 22.36 23.94
CA GLU A 90 9.63 22.40 25.41
C GLU A 90 8.36 21.83 26.06
N GLN A 91 7.17 22.24 25.59
CA GLN A 91 5.89 21.68 26.08
C GLN A 91 5.81 20.17 25.85
N LYS A 92 6.27 19.69 24.67
CA LYS A 92 6.33 18.26 24.39
C LYS A 92 7.22 17.52 25.40
N GLU A 93 8.42 18.05 25.68
CA GLU A 93 9.36 17.45 26.63
C GLU A 93 8.82 17.46 28.07
N GLU A 94 8.09 18.51 28.46
CA GLU A 94 7.48 18.61 29.78
C GLU A 94 6.43 17.50 30.00
N VAL A 95 5.56 17.25 29.02
CA VAL A 95 4.59 16.15 29.08
C VAL A 95 5.28 14.80 29.19
N LEU A 96 6.36 14.58 28.43
CA LEU A 96 7.15 13.34 28.53
C LEU A 96 7.80 13.18 29.91
N LYS A 97 8.31 14.25 30.51
CA LYS A 97 8.90 14.24 31.87
C LYS A 97 7.86 13.95 32.95
N LYS A 98 6.67 14.57 32.87
CA LYS A 98 5.57 14.34 33.83
C LYS A 98 5.12 12.88 33.85
N LEU A 99 4.99 12.26 32.68
CA LEU A 99 4.56 10.86 32.55
C LEU A 99 5.61 9.86 33.06
N LYS A 100 6.91 10.14 32.87
CA LYS A 100 7.99 9.31 33.45
C LYS A 100 7.94 9.32 34.99
N LYS A 101 7.74 10.49 35.60
CA LYS A 101 7.63 10.65 37.06
C LYS A 101 6.37 10.00 37.66
N GLU A 102 5.26 9.96 36.94
CA GLU A 102 4.02 9.26 37.39
C GLU A 102 4.15 7.73 37.33
N ASN A 103 4.92 7.21 36.39
CA ASN A 103 5.18 5.77 36.28
C ASN A 103 6.14 5.26 37.38
N GLU A 104 7.05 6.11 37.89
CA GLU A 104 7.96 5.79 39.00
C GLU A 104 7.30 5.86 40.39
N LYS A 105 6.20 6.60 40.54
CA LYS A 105 5.55 6.88 41.85
C LYS A 105 4.53 5.84 42.33
N LYS A 106 4.29 4.72 41.63
CA LYS A 106 3.34 3.69 42.09
C LYS A 106 4.06 2.55 42.84
N PRO A 107 3.89 2.40 44.17
CA PRO A 107 4.51 1.31 44.92
C PRO A 107 3.77 -0.01 44.72
N THR A 108 4.52 -1.05 44.35
CA THR A 108 4.09 -2.44 44.36
C THR A 108 3.88 -2.89 45.81
N LYS A 109 2.64 -2.90 46.30
CA LYS A 109 2.31 -3.57 47.58
C LYS A 109 2.48 -5.09 47.41
N ARG A 110 3.65 -5.62 47.75
CA ARG A 110 3.80 -7.04 48.09
C ARG A 110 3.04 -7.30 49.39
N LYS A 111 1.98 -8.12 49.34
CA LYS A 111 1.39 -8.71 50.54
C LYS A 111 2.40 -9.69 51.12
N ASN A 112 3.00 -9.30 52.25
CA ASN A 112 3.60 -10.24 53.17
C ASN A 112 2.47 -10.99 53.88
N GLN A 113 2.52 -12.31 53.88
CA GLN A 113 1.94 -13.12 54.95
C GLN A 113 3.11 -13.80 55.65
N ALA A 114 3.28 -13.46 56.92
CA ALA A 114 4.22 -14.06 57.83
C ALA A 114 3.44 -14.68 58.99
N GLN A 115 3.77 -15.93 59.34
CA GLN A 115 3.66 -16.53 60.67
C GLN A 115 4.63 -17.75 60.67
N THR A 116 5.85 -17.69 61.25
CA THR A 116 6.28 -17.97 62.66
C THR A 116 5.80 -19.32 63.22
N ARG A 117 6.57 -20.21 63.88
CA ARG A 117 7.97 -20.35 64.36
C ARG A 117 8.19 -21.82 64.88
N LYS A 118 9.37 -22.43 64.55
CA LYS A 118 10.28 -23.35 65.35
C LYS A 118 9.80 -24.70 65.98
N PRO A 119 10.68 -25.60 66.53
CA PRO A 119 11.86 -26.31 65.94
C PRO A 119 12.01 -27.81 66.42
N SER A 120 12.84 -28.65 65.78
CA SER A 120 13.71 -29.67 66.45
C SER A 120 14.53 -30.57 65.49
N ASP A 121 15.83 -30.58 65.76
CA ASP A 121 16.83 -31.67 65.77
C ASP A 121 16.87 -32.84 64.76
N GLY A 122 18.09 -33.10 64.24
CA GLY A 122 18.57 -34.47 64.01
C GLY A 122 19.46 -34.72 62.78
N LYS A 123 20.78 -34.55 62.93
CA LYS A 123 21.93 -35.38 62.43
C LYS A 123 21.70 -36.22 61.15
N ASN A 124 22.47 -36.10 60.08
CA ASN A 124 23.88 -36.52 59.83
C ASN A 124 23.86 -37.01 58.35
N SER A 125 24.89 -37.04 57.51
CA SER A 125 26.29 -36.63 57.48
C SER A 125 26.83 -36.97 56.07
N VAL A 126 27.96 -36.37 55.69
CA VAL A 126 28.95 -36.80 54.68
C VAL A 126 28.68 -36.56 53.17
N ASN A 127 29.16 -35.40 52.73
CA ASN A 127 29.82 -35.06 51.43
C ASN A 127 31.14 -35.90 51.29
N PRO A 128 31.90 -36.03 50.15
CA PRO A 128 32.31 -34.88 49.34
C PRO A 128 32.82 -35.05 47.86
N GLN A 129 32.82 -33.90 47.16
CA GLN A 129 33.91 -33.33 46.32
C GLN A 129 34.20 -33.84 44.88
N LEU A 130 34.17 -32.92 43.89
CA LEU A 130 35.29 -32.29 43.13
C LEU A 130 35.87 -33.23 42.04
N THR A 131 36.26 -32.87 40.81
CA THR A 131 36.77 -31.62 40.23
C THR A 131 36.91 -31.79 38.70
N LYS A 132 36.74 -30.68 37.96
CA LYS A 132 37.51 -30.20 36.79
C LYS A 132 37.84 -31.12 35.57
N LYS A 133 37.27 -30.67 34.43
CA LYS A 133 37.95 -30.12 33.22
C LYS A 133 38.65 -31.04 32.19
N ASP A 134 38.49 -30.60 30.93
CA ASP A 134 39.29 -30.84 29.70
C ASP A 134 38.89 -31.97 28.72
N SER A 135 38.15 -31.54 27.68
CA SER A 135 38.42 -31.60 26.23
C SER A 135 39.08 -32.83 25.55
N LEU A 136 38.45 -33.19 24.41
CA LEU A 136 38.98 -33.69 23.11
C LEU A 136 38.77 -35.18 22.71
N LYS A 137 38.05 -35.29 21.56
CA LYS A 137 38.16 -36.21 20.42
C LYS A 137 37.55 -37.63 20.47
N LEU A 138 36.57 -37.77 19.55
CA LEU A 138 36.45 -38.75 18.46
C LEU A 138 36.85 -40.21 18.73
N ASN A 139 35.89 -41.12 18.48
CA ASN A 139 36.16 -42.31 17.67
C ASN A 139 34.96 -42.63 16.77
N ASP A 140 35.34 -43.03 15.56
CA ASP A 140 34.53 -43.36 14.40
C ASP A 140 34.69 -44.87 14.10
N GLU A 141 33.98 -45.33 13.08
CA GLU A 141 34.01 -46.64 12.44
C GLU A 141 33.25 -47.78 13.15
N SER A 142 32.40 -48.57 12.48
CA SER A 142 32.54 -49.17 11.14
C SER A 142 31.26 -50.01 10.85
N LYS A 143 30.87 -50.46 9.64
CA LYS A 143 31.29 -50.28 8.23
C LYS A 143 30.28 -51.04 7.34
N LYS A 144 30.06 -50.50 6.12
CA LYS A 144 30.06 -51.16 4.76
C LYS A 144 28.99 -52.20 4.41
N ASN A 145 28.61 -52.45 3.13
CA ASN A 145 28.98 -51.96 1.78
C ASN A 145 27.80 -52.37 0.83
N CYS A 146 27.37 -51.64 -0.20
CA CYS A 146 27.98 -51.29 -1.51
C CYS A 146 27.80 -52.35 -2.62
N GLY A 147 27.39 -51.90 -3.80
CA GLY A 147 27.46 -52.65 -5.06
C GLY A 147 27.02 -51.84 -6.28
N ALA A 148 27.99 -51.37 -7.08
CA ALA A 148 27.82 -50.82 -8.42
C ALA A 148 28.69 -51.59 -9.41
N LYS A 149 28.31 -51.70 -10.69
CA LYS A 149 29.21 -52.01 -11.82
C LYS A 149 28.73 -51.35 -13.13
N ARG A 150 29.72 -50.88 -13.90
CA ARG A 150 29.68 -50.08 -15.16
C ARG A 150 29.86 -50.95 -16.41
N THR A 151 29.47 -50.42 -17.58
CA THR A 151 30.19 -50.24 -18.90
C THR A 151 29.14 -50.22 -20.05
N LYS A 152 29.24 -49.53 -21.21
CA LYS A 152 30.34 -49.22 -22.15
C LYS A 152 29.92 -48.11 -23.15
N ALA A 153 30.87 -47.54 -23.92
CA ALA A 153 30.75 -46.38 -24.84
C ALA A 153 30.80 -46.73 -26.35
N THR A 154 30.34 -45.85 -27.26
CA THR A 154 30.91 -45.52 -28.60
C THR A 154 30.31 -44.21 -29.19
N THR A 155 30.95 -43.68 -30.25
CA THR A 155 31.12 -42.27 -30.68
C THR A 155 30.49 -41.98 -32.06
N GLU A 156 30.54 -40.70 -32.50
CA GLU A 156 30.37 -40.11 -33.88
C GLU A 156 28.91 -39.76 -34.29
N GLU A 157 28.55 -38.64 -34.93
CA GLU A 157 29.20 -37.46 -35.53
C GLU A 157 28.15 -36.32 -35.72
N LYS A 158 28.59 -35.06 -35.87
CA LYS A 158 27.80 -33.83 -36.18
C LYS A 158 27.78 -33.60 -37.71
N PRO A 159 26.87 -32.80 -38.34
CA PRO A 159 26.83 -31.32 -38.25
C PRO A 159 25.38 -30.75 -38.16
N GLU A 160 25.06 -29.78 -37.29
CA GLU A 160 25.24 -28.32 -37.43
C GLU A 160 24.24 -27.60 -38.37
N SER A 161 23.15 -27.08 -37.79
CA SER A 161 22.45 -25.89 -38.30
C SER A 161 21.98 -25.03 -37.13
N LYS A 162 22.46 -23.78 -37.10
CA LYS A 162 22.47 -22.81 -36.00
C LYS A 162 21.06 -22.41 -35.51
N LYS A 163 20.61 -22.96 -34.38
CA LYS A 163 19.66 -22.29 -33.47
C LYS A 163 20.46 -21.34 -32.58
N ARG A 164 20.32 -20.02 -32.79
CA ARG A 164 20.88 -19.02 -31.86
C ARG A 164 20.12 -19.11 -30.55
N LYS A 165 20.83 -19.53 -29.49
CA LYS A 165 20.33 -19.66 -28.14
C LYS A 165 20.04 -18.28 -27.54
N LEU A 166 18.83 -18.21 -27.01
CA LEU A 166 18.34 -17.36 -25.93
C LEU A 166 19.43 -17.12 -24.88
N SER A 167 19.82 -15.86 -24.66
CA SER A 167 20.65 -15.48 -23.53
C SER A 167 19.79 -15.32 -22.28
N GLU A 168 20.28 -15.92 -21.21
CA GLU A 168 19.70 -16.17 -19.91
C GLU A 168 18.78 -15.09 -19.32
N VAL A 169 17.58 -15.56 -19.01
CA VAL A 169 16.58 -14.99 -18.13
C VAL A 169 17.14 -14.97 -16.70
N SER A 170 17.33 -13.77 -16.16
CA SER A 170 17.42 -13.59 -14.71
C SER A 170 16.07 -13.95 -14.10
N HIS A 171 16.04 -15.06 -13.37
CA HIS A 171 14.90 -15.49 -12.59
C HIS A 171 14.61 -14.47 -11.50
N GLN A 172 13.69 -13.54 -11.75
CA GLN A 172 13.00 -12.84 -10.68
C GLN A 172 11.60 -13.41 -10.46
N LYS A 173 11.46 -13.90 -9.25
CA LYS A 173 10.28 -14.47 -8.61
C LYS A 173 9.11 -13.48 -8.72
N THR A 174 8.00 -13.98 -9.26
CA THR A 174 6.69 -13.33 -9.37
C THR A 174 6.21 -12.67 -8.07
N GLU A 175 5.88 -11.39 -8.13
CA GLU A 175 4.88 -10.74 -7.28
C GLU A 175 3.78 -10.10 -8.12
N PRO A 176 2.49 -10.28 -7.80
CA PRO A 176 1.38 -9.68 -8.53
C PRO A 176 1.18 -8.22 -8.10
N GLU A 177 1.17 -7.27 -9.03
CA GLU A 177 0.73 -5.84 -8.95
C GLU A 177 1.15 -4.94 -7.77
N THR A 178 1.65 -5.45 -6.63
CA THR A 178 1.77 -4.71 -5.35
C THR A 178 3.21 -4.50 -4.87
N GLY A 179 4.23 -4.83 -5.66
CA GLY A 179 5.63 -4.74 -5.24
C GLY A 179 6.50 -3.71 -5.96
N ARG A 180 5.98 -3.01 -7.00
CA ARG A 180 6.79 -2.03 -7.74
C ARG A 180 6.80 -0.70 -7.01
N GLU A 181 8.00 -0.25 -6.63
CA GLU A 181 8.20 1.09 -6.06
C GLU A 181 7.89 2.18 -7.10
N ASP A 182 7.41 3.32 -6.59
CA ASP A 182 7.18 4.49 -7.43
C ASP A 182 8.52 5.03 -7.94
N GLY A 183 8.62 5.28 -9.24
CA GLY A 183 9.86 5.79 -9.82
C GLY A 183 9.94 5.65 -11.34
N PRO A 184 11.02 6.20 -11.94
CA PRO A 184 11.28 6.01 -13.36
C PRO A 184 11.38 4.54 -13.72
N GLN A 185 10.86 4.18 -14.88
CA GLN A 185 11.08 2.86 -15.44
C GLN A 185 12.58 2.67 -15.71
N THR A 186 13.17 1.65 -15.09
CA THR A 186 14.60 1.37 -15.24
C THR A 186 14.92 0.66 -16.55
N MET A 187 14.09 -0.28 -16.97
CA MET A 187 14.29 -1.10 -18.18
C MET A 187 13.05 -1.12 -19.06
N PRO A 188 13.19 -1.14 -20.40
CA PRO A 188 12.08 -1.33 -21.33
C PRO A 188 11.27 -2.59 -21.01
N VAL A 189 9.94 -2.52 -21.20
CA VAL A 189 9.05 -3.67 -21.03
C VAL A 189 8.42 -4.03 -22.36
N VAL A 190 8.57 -5.28 -22.76
CA VAL A 190 7.93 -5.83 -23.97
C VAL A 190 6.72 -6.65 -23.55
N MET A 191 5.52 -6.23 -23.96
CA MET A 191 4.27 -6.87 -23.55
C MET A 191 3.22 -6.83 -24.66
N LYS A 192 2.35 -7.82 -24.67
CA LYS A 192 1.18 -7.90 -25.55
C LYS A 192 0.03 -7.06 -24.99
N VAL A 193 -0.60 -6.28 -25.84
CA VAL A 193 -1.79 -5.51 -25.47
C VAL A 193 -3.01 -6.42 -25.37
N LEU A 194 -3.55 -6.56 -24.16
CA LEU A 194 -4.75 -7.37 -23.89
C LEU A 194 -6.03 -6.56 -24.01
N LYS A 195 -6.04 -5.34 -23.49
CA LYS A 195 -7.24 -4.52 -23.39
C LYS A 195 -6.92 -3.04 -23.47
N VAL A 196 -7.78 -2.30 -24.15
CA VAL A 196 -7.69 -0.85 -24.29
C VAL A 196 -9.07 -0.27 -24.01
N LYS A 197 -9.12 0.76 -23.18
CA LYS A 197 -10.35 1.47 -22.82
C LYS A 197 -10.53 2.71 -23.71
N GLU A 198 -11.73 3.27 -23.70
CA GLU A 198 -12.04 4.52 -24.39
C GLU A 198 -11.18 5.68 -23.86
N ILE A 199 -10.89 6.65 -24.73
CA ILE A 199 -10.25 7.91 -24.32
C ILE A 199 -11.25 8.70 -23.50
N PHE A 200 -10.78 9.30 -22.42
CA PHE A 200 -11.59 10.19 -21.60
C PHE A 200 -10.78 11.38 -21.12
N GLU A 201 -11.48 12.47 -20.87
CA GLU A 201 -10.91 13.67 -20.26
C GLU A 201 -10.70 13.50 -18.75
N TYR A 202 -9.70 14.14 -18.20
CA TYR A 202 -9.49 14.27 -16.76
C TYR A 202 -8.97 15.67 -16.43
N GLU A 203 -9.30 16.16 -15.25
CA GLU A 203 -8.95 17.50 -14.81
C GLU A 203 -7.65 17.47 -14.00
N THR A 204 -6.71 18.37 -14.34
CA THR A 204 -5.60 18.74 -13.48
C THR A 204 -5.83 20.13 -12.90
N LYS A 205 -4.94 20.59 -12.00
CA LYS A 205 -5.00 21.97 -11.48
C LYS A 205 -4.88 23.04 -12.57
N GLU A 206 -4.25 22.70 -13.68
CA GLU A 206 -3.92 23.65 -14.75
C GLU A 206 -4.91 23.57 -15.92
N LYS A 207 -5.29 22.36 -16.32
CA LYS A 207 -6.11 22.15 -17.52
C LYS A 207 -6.78 20.79 -17.54
N THR A 208 -7.80 20.68 -18.39
CA THR A 208 -8.33 19.39 -18.85
C THR A 208 -7.32 18.74 -19.78
N LYS A 209 -7.06 17.46 -19.57
CA LYS A 209 -6.21 16.60 -20.40
C LYS A 209 -6.99 15.35 -20.80
N THR A 210 -6.51 14.60 -21.77
CA THR A 210 -7.09 13.32 -22.19
C THR A 210 -6.14 12.17 -21.91
N MET A 211 -6.70 11.01 -21.61
CA MET A 211 -5.93 9.78 -21.43
C MET A 211 -6.79 8.57 -21.77
N PHE A 212 -6.17 7.39 -21.83
CA PHE A 212 -6.89 6.12 -21.77
C PHE A 212 -6.17 5.11 -20.90
N HIS A 213 -6.89 4.08 -20.47
CA HIS A 213 -6.30 2.95 -19.76
C HIS A 213 -6.06 1.79 -20.71
N ALA A 214 -4.96 1.07 -20.49
CA ALA A 214 -4.68 -0.19 -21.15
C ALA A 214 -4.27 -1.27 -20.14
N THR A 215 -4.38 -2.52 -20.56
CA THR A 215 -3.85 -3.68 -19.85
C THR A 215 -2.98 -4.42 -20.83
N VAL A 216 -1.72 -4.61 -20.46
CA VAL A 216 -0.73 -5.34 -21.27
C VAL A 216 -0.16 -6.49 -20.45
N ALA A 217 0.33 -7.53 -21.09
CA ALA A 217 0.80 -8.74 -20.41
C ALA A 217 1.89 -9.46 -21.19
N ASN A 218 2.67 -10.26 -20.47
CA ASN A 218 3.61 -11.22 -21.03
C ASN A 218 3.34 -12.61 -20.44
N GLU A 219 4.30 -13.52 -20.58
CA GLU A 219 4.21 -14.90 -20.08
C GLU A 219 4.05 -15.02 -18.55
N HIS A 220 4.43 -13.98 -17.81
CA HIS A 220 4.58 -14.05 -16.36
C HIS A 220 3.54 -13.21 -15.62
N GLU A 221 3.16 -12.06 -16.17
CA GLU A 221 2.32 -11.09 -15.49
C GLU A 221 1.49 -10.26 -16.47
N PHE A 222 0.54 -9.52 -15.90
CA PHE A 222 -0.12 -8.41 -16.57
C PHE A 222 0.14 -7.13 -15.79
N ILE A 223 0.14 -6.01 -16.49
CA ILE A 223 0.29 -4.67 -15.91
C ILE A 223 -0.84 -3.78 -16.39
N ARG A 224 -1.28 -2.87 -15.52
CA ARG A 224 -2.21 -1.80 -15.88
C ARG A 224 -1.43 -0.55 -16.25
N VAL A 225 -1.83 0.08 -17.35
CA VAL A 225 -1.14 1.20 -17.96
C VAL A 225 -2.08 2.41 -18.02
N LYS A 226 -1.60 3.56 -17.53
CA LYS A 226 -2.25 4.86 -17.75
C LYS A 226 -1.53 5.54 -18.92
N VAL A 227 -2.21 5.66 -20.05
CA VAL A 227 -1.63 6.30 -21.24
C VAL A 227 -2.05 7.76 -21.26
N LEU A 228 -1.16 8.62 -20.74
CA LEU A 228 -1.35 10.06 -20.61
C LEU A 228 -0.92 10.82 -21.88
N ASN A 229 -0.11 10.19 -22.72
CA ASN A 229 0.19 10.66 -24.07
C ASN A 229 -0.74 9.95 -25.07
N ILE A 230 -1.79 10.62 -25.56
CA ILE A 230 -2.74 10.00 -26.49
C ILE A 230 -2.18 9.83 -27.90
N ASP A 231 -1.07 10.49 -28.23
CA ASP A 231 -0.45 10.44 -29.56
C ASP A 231 0.07 9.03 -29.88
N VAL A 232 0.36 8.22 -28.85
CA VAL A 232 0.77 6.82 -29.01
C VAL A 232 -0.41 5.84 -29.06
N LYS A 233 -1.65 6.31 -29.21
CA LYS A 233 -2.84 5.43 -29.22
C LYS A 233 -2.78 4.34 -30.27
N GLU A 234 -2.25 4.64 -31.45
CA GLU A 234 -2.15 3.71 -32.59
C GLU A 234 -1.32 2.46 -32.27
N TYR A 235 -0.35 2.55 -31.35
CA TYR A 235 0.45 1.40 -30.91
C TYR A 235 -0.34 0.47 -29.97
N PHE A 236 -1.34 1.01 -29.26
CA PHE A 236 -2.20 0.26 -28.36
C PHE A 236 -3.40 -0.35 -29.12
N ASN A 237 -3.12 -1.28 -30.02
CA ASN A 237 -4.14 -2.14 -30.62
C ASN A 237 -4.16 -3.50 -29.94
N GLN A 238 -5.34 -4.09 -29.79
CA GLN A 238 -5.45 -5.44 -29.24
C GLN A 238 -4.63 -6.42 -30.09
N LYS A 239 -3.88 -7.31 -29.42
CA LYS A 239 -2.95 -8.29 -30.00
C LYS A 239 -1.55 -7.77 -30.37
N ASN A 240 -1.33 -6.47 -30.47
CA ASN A 240 0.02 -5.93 -30.72
C ASN A 240 0.97 -6.31 -29.58
N VAL A 241 2.21 -6.61 -29.94
CA VAL A 241 3.32 -6.71 -28.99
C VAL A 241 4.06 -5.39 -29.05
N ILE A 242 4.04 -4.65 -27.95
CA ILE A 242 4.67 -3.34 -27.86
C ILE A 242 5.83 -3.36 -26.87
N GLU A 243 6.84 -2.55 -27.16
CA GLU A 243 7.84 -2.16 -26.17
C GLU A 243 7.47 -0.78 -25.60
N ILE A 244 7.48 -0.66 -24.27
CA ILE A 244 7.33 0.61 -23.57
C ILE A 244 8.63 0.89 -22.83
N SER A 245 9.23 2.06 -23.04
CA SER A 245 10.42 2.52 -22.33
C SER A 245 10.25 3.97 -21.86
N GLU A 246 11.09 4.40 -20.93
CA GLU A 246 11.06 5.77 -20.38
C GLU A 246 9.68 6.13 -19.76
N GLY A 247 8.97 5.13 -19.26
CA GLY A 247 7.74 5.26 -18.48
C GLY A 247 8.00 5.60 -17.02
N PHE A 248 6.92 5.71 -16.24
CA PHE A 248 7.02 5.97 -14.80
C PHE A 248 6.08 5.04 -14.02
N TRP A 249 6.62 4.30 -13.05
CA TRP A 249 5.84 3.49 -12.13
C TRP A 249 5.19 4.38 -11.07
N LYS A 250 3.87 4.30 -10.95
CA LYS A 250 3.12 5.05 -9.96
C LYS A 250 1.90 4.30 -9.45
N SER A 251 1.96 3.96 -8.17
CA SER A 251 0.89 3.32 -7.42
C SER A 251 0.35 2.06 -8.11
N GLY A 252 1.26 1.21 -8.58
CA GLY A 252 0.96 -0.06 -9.26
C GLY A 252 0.62 0.07 -10.75
N PHE A 253 0.64 1.27 -11.34
CA PHE A 253 0.46 1.49 -12.78
C PHE A 253 1.77 1.87 -13.45
N LEU A 254 1.93 1.49 -14.71
CA LEU A 254 2.89 2.13 -15.60
C LEU A 254 2.24 3.35 -16.26
N GLU A 255 2.79 4.54 -16.04
CA GLU A 255 2.34 5.78 -16.67
C GLU A 255 3.18 6.06 -17.92
N VAL A 256 2.50 6.08 -19.08
CA VAL A 256 3.09 6.44 -20.38
C VAL A 256 2.78 7.90 -20.62
N ASN A 257 3.81 8.73 -20.59
CA ASN A 257 3.70 10.19 -20.74
C ASN A 257 4.41 10.64 -22.02
N LYS A 258 4.61 11.96 -22.19
CA LYS A 258 5.22 12.52 -23.41
C LYS A 258 6.70 12.18 -23.59
N SER A 259 7.43 11.91 -22.52
CA SER A 259 8.83 11.46 -22.60
C SER A 259 8.94 9.95 -22.78
N SER A 260 7.86 9.20 -22.60
CA SER A 260 7.85 7.75 -22.79
C SER A 260 7.89 7.39 -24.28
N LYS A 261 8.55 6.29 -24.60
CA LYS A 261 8.62 5.74 -25.96
C LYS A 261 7.79 4.47 -26.03
N VAL A 262 7.01 4.34 -27.10
CA VAL A 262 6.23 3.15 -27.40
C VAL A 262 6.56 2.71 -28.82
N ILE A 263 6.97 1.45 -28.97
CA ILE A 263 7.36 0.87 -30.25
C ILE A 263 6.46 -0.34 -30.51
N ASP A 264 5.83 -0.41 -31.68
CA ASP A 264 5.19 -1.64 -32.15
C ASP A 264 6.27 -2.58 -32.68
N LEU A 265 6.36 -3.77 -32.10
CA LEU A 265 7.32 -4.80 -32.51
C LEU A 265 6.77 -5.69 -33.64
N GLY A 266 5.59 -5.33 -34.18
CA GLY A 266 4.93 -5.95 -35.31
C GLY A 266 4.12 -7.19 -34.94
N ALA A 267 3.04 -7.43 -35.70
CA ALA A 267 2.17 -8.60 -35.54
C ALA A 267 2.89 -9.95 -35.71
N ASN A 268 4.08 -9.96 -36.32
CA ASN A 268 4.89 -11.16 -36.55
C ASN A 268 5.65 -11.63 -35.31
N ARG A 269 5.79 -10.78 -34.28
CA ARG A 269 6.36 -11.22 -33.00
C ARG A 269 5.25 -11.91 -32.21
N GLU A 270 5.23 -13.24 -32.26
CA GLU A 270 4.33 -14.02 -31.44
C GLU A 270 4.74 -13.91 -29.97
N MET A 271 3.85 -13.36 -29.15
CA MET A 271 3.89 -13.47 -27.70
C MET A 271 2.63 -14.21 -27.26
N GLU A 272 2.83 -15.39 -26.69
CA GLU A 272 1.75 -16.17 -26.10
C GLU A 272 1.59 -15.77 -24.64
N VAL A 273 0.41 -15.27 -24.28
CA VAL A 273 0.10 -14.91 -22.89
C VAL A 273 -0.73 -16.04 -22.29
N PRO A 274 -0.26 -16.69 -21.21
CA PRO A 274 -1.00 -17.77 -20.57
C PRO A 274 -2.43 -17.39 -20.18
N GLN A 275 -3.36 -18.31 -20.38
CA GLN A 275 -4.79 -18.05 -20.18
C GLN A 275 -5.15 -17.68 -18.73
N ASN A 276 -4.37 -18.14 -17.76
CA ASN A 276 -4.51 -17.74 -16.36
C ASN A 276 -4.19 -16.25 -16.14
N ILE A 277 -3.19 -15.69 -16.85
CA ILE A 277 -2.84 -14.26 -16.81
C ILE A 277 -3.97 -13.45 -17.44
N ILE A 278 -4.46 -13.85 -18.62
CA ILE A 278 -5.59 -13.17 -19.29
C ILE A 278 -6.84 -13.17 -18.41
N ARG A 279 -7.14 -14.32 -17.77
CA ARG A 279 -8.28 -14.46 -16.85
C ARG A 279 -8.12 -13.56 -15.62
N LYS A 280 -6.94 -13.52 -15.00
CA LYS A 280 -6.64 -12.64 -13.86
C LYS A 280 -6.79 -11.16 -14.23
N ALA A 281 -6.24 -10.75 -15.36
CA ALA A 281 -6.32 -9.37 -15.86
C ALA A 281 -7.76 -8.90 -16.12
N SER A 282 -8.68 -9.83 -16.42
CA SER A 282 -10.09 -9.55 -16.68
C SER A 282 -10.99 -9.75 -15.47
N GLN A 283 -10.46 -10.27 -14.37
CA GLN A 283 -11.24 -10.65 -13.21
C GLN A 283 -11.73 -9.42 -12.44
N THR A 284 -13.02 -9.41 -12.10
CA THR A 284 -13.55 -8.47 -11.10
C THR A 284 -13.26 -9.02 -9.70
N PRO A 285 -12.54 -8.29 -8.84
CA PRO A 285 -12.32 -8.70 -7.45
C PRO A 285 -13.64 -8.90 -6.71
N LYS A 286 -13.71 -9.93 -5.87
CA LYS A 286 -14.88 -10.14 -5.01
C LYS A 286 -14.91 -9.10 -3.91
N ILE A 287 -16.10 -8.58 -3.59
CA ILE A 287 -16.28 -7.56 -2.56
C ILE A 287 -15.72 -8.04 -1.22
N GLN A 288 -16.02 -9.27 -0.81
CA GLN A 288 -15.48 -9.83 0.44
C GLN A 288 -13.94 -9.83 0.47
N SER A 289 -13.28 -10.07 -0.66
CA SER A 289 -11.82 -10.00 -0.74
C SER A 289 -11.31 -8.58 -0.58
N LEU A 290 -11.99 -7.59 -1.14
CA LEU A 290 -11.64 -6.17 -0.95
C LEU A 290 -11.76 -5.75 0.52
N LEU A 291 -12.82 -6.21 1.21
CA LEU A 291 -13.04 -5.87 2.61
C LEU A 291 -11.94 -6.40 3.54
N LYS A 292 -11.25 -7.49 3.16
CA LYS A 292 -10.10 -8.02 3.91
C LYS A 292 -8.83 -7.18 3.76
N LEU A 293 -8.79 -6.25 2.81
CA LEU A 293 -7.62 -5.41 2.53
C LEU A 293 -7.57 -4.12 3.35
N LYS A 294 -8.51 -3.93 4.28
CA LYS A 294 -8.65 -2.74 5.14
C LYS A 294 -7.35 -2.22 5.76
N ASN A 295 -6.51 -3.15 6.21
CA ASN A 295 -5.32 -2.86 7.00
C ASN A 295 -4.03 -2.79 6.17
N LYS A 296 -4.13 -2.90 4.84
CA LYS A 296 -2.96 -2.75 3.97
C LYS A 296 -2.50 -1.29 3.96
N LYS A 297 -1.19 -1.09 4.02
CA LYS A 297 -0.55 0.25 3.95
C LYS A 297 -0.39 0.76 2.52
N GLU A 298 -0.36 -0.15 1.54
CA GLU A 298 -0.28 0.18 0.13
C GLU A 298 -1.60 0.78 -0.38
N ARG A 299 -1.49 1.72 -1.34
CA ARG A 299 -2.67 2.19 -2.07
C ARG A 299 -3.11 1.12 -3.05
N ILE A 300 -4.38 0.73 -2.97
CA ILE A 300 -4.94 -0.35 -3.80
C ILE A 300 -5.92 0.25 -4.78
N TYR A 301 -5.76 -0.07 -6.06
CA TYR A 301 -6.65 0.35 -7.12
C TYR A 301 -7.41 -0.82 -7.70
N VAL A 302 -8.72 -0.64 -7.87
CA VAL A 302 -9.68 -1.66 -8.27
C VAL A 302 -10.26 -1.32 -9.63
N ASP A 303 -10.20 -2.31 -10.52
CA ASP A 303 -10.98 -2.41 -11.74
C ASP A 303 -12.03 -3.49 -11.52
N GLY A 304 -13.27 -3.28 -11.99
CA GLY A 304 -14.32 -4.26 -11.75
C GLY A 304 -15.66 -3.90 -12.34
N VAL A 305 -16.59 -4.85 -12.34
CA VAL A 305 -17.99 -4.65 -12.73
C VAL A 305 -18.89 -5.09 -11.58
N TYR A 306 -19.65 -4.15 -11.02
CA TYR A 306 -20.53 -4.41 -9.88
C TYR A 306 -21.95 -3.93 -10.17
N GLU A 307 -22.95 -4.64 -9.67
CA GLU A 307 -24.36 -4.26 -9.82
C GLU A 307 -24.74 -3.18 -8.80
N ILE A 308 -25.50 -2.17 -9.23
CA ILE A 308 -26.03 -1.12 -8.37
C ILE A 308 -27.20 -1.68 -7.57
N ASN A 309 -27.05 -1.69 -6.25
CA ASN A 309 -28.12 -2.02 -5.32
C ASN A 309 -28.90 -0.77 -4.89
N LYS A 310 -28.21 0.35 -4.68
CA LYS A 310 -28.82 1.63 -4.29
C LYS A 310 -27.96 2.80 -4.77
N LYS A 311 -28.61 3.92 -5.09
CA LYS A 311 -27.96 5.18 -5.46
C LYS A 311 -28.36 6.30 -4.50
N THR A 312 -27.43 7.17 -4.15
CA THR A 312 -27.69 8.38 -3.36
C THR A 312 -26.86 9.53 -3.92
N GLU A 313 -27.53 10.54 -4.43
CA GLU A 313 -26.90 11.72 -5.01
C GLU A 313 -26.79 12.84 -3.96
N THR A 314 -25.69 13.59 -4.04
CA THR A 314 -25.44 14.81 -3.26
C THR A 314 -24.90 15.88 -4.20
N ASP A 315 -24.82 17.12 -3.73
CA ASP A 315 -24.31 18.23 -4.55
C ASP A 315 -22.89 18.03 -5.08
N LYS A 316 -22.05 17.28 -4.34
CA LYS A 316 -20.61 17.14 -4.61
C LYS A 316 -20.20 15.76 -5.12
N CYS A 317 -21.00 14.73 -4.85
CA CYS A 317 -20.70 13.35 -5.22
C CYS A 317 -21.95 12.49 -5.31
N THR A 318 -21.79 11.32 -5.91
CA THR A 318 -22.80 10.26 -5.88
C THR A 318 -22.22 9.03 -5.20
N ILE A 319 -23.03 8.45 -4.31
CA ILE A 319 -22.69 7.26 -3.55
C ILE A 319 -23.55 6.13 -4.09
N PHE A 320 -22.90 5.09 -4.60
CA PHE A 320 -23.53 3.85 -5.00
C PHE A 320 -23.26 2.79 -3.93
N VAL A 321 -24.28 2.09 -3.49
CA VAL A 321 -24.10 0.80 -2.84
C VAL A 321 -24.13 -0.23 -3.96
N VAL A 322 -22.98 -0.84 -4.24
CA VAL A 322 -22.87 -1.89 -5.25
C VAL A 322 -22.78 -3.26 -4.58
N LYS A 323 -23.18 -4.31 -5.29
CA LYS A 323 -23.20 -5.68 -4.79
C LYS A 323 -22.62 -6.68 -5.76
N ASP A 324 -22.17 -7.79 -5.19
CA ASP A 324 -21.92 -9.07 -5.84
C ASP A 324 -22.47 -10.20 -4.94
N ASN A 325 -22.22 -11.45 -5.31
CA ASN A 325 -22.68 -12.60 -4.52
C ASN A 325 -21.94 -12.78 -3.18
N THR A 326 -20.98 -11.91 -2.84
CA THR A 326 -20.16 -11.98 -1.63
C THR A 326 -20.40 -10.81 -0.67
N GLY A 327 -21.20 -9.82 -1.07
CA GLY A 327 -21.60 -8.71 -0.20
C GLY A 327 -21.84 -7.41 -0.94
N THR A 328 -21.72 -6.31 -0.20
CA THR A 328 -21.92 -4.94 -0.70
C THR A 328 -20.76 -4.03 -0.33
N ILE A 329 -20.46 -3.03 -1.16
CA ILE A 329 -19.47 -1.99 -0.88
C ILE A 329 -19.98 -0.65 -1.40
N LYS A 330 -19.56 0.45 -0.75
CA LYS A 330 -19.84 1.80 -1.26
C LYS A 330 -18.84 2.18 -2.35
N VAL A 331 -19.34 2.78 -3.42
CA VAL A 331 -18.57 3.42 -4.48
C VAL A 331 -18.93 4.90 -4.49
N VAL A 332 -17.95 5.76 -4.26
CA VAL A 332 -18.13 7.21 -4.22
C VAL A 332 -17.50 7.83 -5.46
N THR A 333 -18.33 8.47 -6.28
CA THR A 333 -17.92 9.12 -7.53
C THR A 333 -18.01 10.64 -7.42
N PHE A 334 -16.98 11.35 -7.91
CA PHE A 334 -16.87 12.81 -7.89
C PHE A 334 -16.84 13.40 -9.30
N GLY A 335 -16.98 14.73 -9.39
CA GLY A 335 -16.86 15.49 -10.64
C GLY A 335 -17.86 15.02 -11.69
N LYS A 336 -17.42 14.89 -12.94
CA LYS A 336 -18.28 14.41 -14.04
C LYS A 336 -18.90 13.03 -13.80
N TRP A 337 -18.26 12.19 -12.98
CA TRP A 337 -18.78 10.86 -12.66
C TRP A 337 -19.92 10.87 -11.63
N ALA A 338 -20.11 11.98 -10.90
CA ALA A 338 -21.22 12.08 -9.96
C ALA A 338 -22.59 12.12 -10.66
N LYS A 339 -22.67 12.73 -11.85
CA LYS A 339 -23.94 12.97 -12.56
C LYS A 339 -24.27 11.91 -13.62
N ILE A 340 -23.71 10.71 -13.53
CA ILE A 340 -23.94 9.67 -14.53
C ILE A 340 -25.38 9.13 -14.40
N LYS A 341 -26.07 9.06 -15.55
CA LYS A 341 -27.41 8.45 -15.65
C LYS A 341 -27.32 6.93 -15.51
N CYS A 342 -27.95 6.41 -14.46
CA CYS A 342 -28.02 4.99 -14.14
C CYS A 342 -29.15 4.75 -13.14
N ASP A 343 -29.66 3.52 -13.18
CA ASP A 343 -30.79 3.04 -12.39
C ASP A 343 -30.34 1.89 -11.48
N GLU A 344 -31.17 1.50 -10.51
CA GLU A 344 -30.92 0.28 -9.75
C GLU A 344 -30.90 -0.93 -10.69
N ARG A 345 -30.11 -1.97 -10.36
CA ARG A 345 -29.83 -3.15 -11.19
C ARG A 345 -28.93 -2.92 -12.41
N ASP A 346 -28.69 -1.67 -12.83
CA ASP A 346 -27.60 -1.38 -13.77
C ASP A 346 -26.25 -1.79 -13.15
N LYS A 347 -25.23 -2.01 -13.98
CA LYS A 347 -23.87 -2.32 -13.50
C LYS A 347 -22.92 -1.15 -13.74
N LEU A 348 -22.08 -0.87 -12.77
CA LEU A 348 -20.95 0.03 -12.90
C LEU A 348 -19.70 -0.75 -13.28
N ARG A 349 -19.14 -0.44 -14.45
CA ARG A 349 -17.78 -0.82 -14.81
C ARG A 349 -16.83 0.27 -14.30
N LEU A 350 -16.10 -0.05 -13.25
CA LEU A 350 -15.11 0.78 -12.59
C LEU A 350 -13.72 0.53 -13.20
N THR A 351 -12.93 1.58 -13.38
CA THR A 351 -11.52 1.50 -13.80
C THR A 351 -10.71 2.49 -12.95
N CYS A 352 -9.62 2.01 -12.35
CA CYS A 352 -8.72 2.80 -11.51
C CYS A 352 -9.42 3.47 -10.31
N PHE A 353 -10.22 2.73 -9.53
CA PHE A 353 -10.85 3.23 -8.30
C PHE A 353 -9.99 2.92 -7.08
N GLU A 354 -9.75 3.91 -6.21
CA GLU A 354 -8.97 3.72 -5.01
C GLU A 354 -9.81 3.02 -3.93
N LEU A 355 -9.30 1.94 -3.34
CA LEU A 355 -9.86 1.35 -2.13
C LEU A 355 -9.37 2.17 -0.95
N CYS A 356 -10.30 2.74 -0.18
CA CYS A 356 -9.96 3.56 0.97
C CYS A 356 -10.83 3.21 2.19
N VAL A 357 -10.27 3.43 3.38
CA VAL A 357 -11.03 3.39 4.62
C VAL A 357 -11.56 4.79 4.87
N TRP A 358 -12.85 4.89 5.13
CA TRP A 358 -13.45 6.13 5.57
C TRP A 358 -13.27 6.26 7.09
N ASP A 359 -12.22 6.98 7.48
CA ASP A 359 -11.72 7.12 8.86
C ASP A 359 -12.73 7.61 9.91
N VAL A 360 -13.90 8.09 9.50
CA VAL A 360 -14.96 8.54 10.41
C VAL A 360 -15.87 7.39 10.83
N LYS A 361 -16.17 6.46 9.91
CA LYS A 361 -17.06 5.31 10.16
C LYS A 361 -16.35 3.96 10.09
N ASP A 362 -15.03 3.99 9.93
CA ASP A 362 -14.19 2.80 9.83
C ASP A 362 -14.66 1.82 8.73
N GLU A 363 -15.20 2.41 7.66
CA GLU A 363 -15.92 1.72 6.58
C GLU A 363 -15.07 1.73 5.30
N ILE A 364 -14.95 0.58 4.64
CA ILE A 364 -14.20 0.46 3.40
C ILE A 364 -15.09 0.88 2.23
N GLN A 365 -14.55 1.71 1.34
CA GLN A 365 -15.24 2.17 0.15
C GLN A 365 -14.28 2.27 -1.04
N LEU A 366 -14.84 2.17 -2.24
CA LEU A 366 -14.16 2.52 -3.48
C LEU A 366 -14.40 3.98 -3.82
N LYS A 367 -13.37 4.68 -4.26
CA LYS A 367 -13.43 6.11 -4.51
C LYS A 367 -12.86 6.47 -5.87
N SER A 368 -13.57 7.31 -6.61
CA SER A 368 -13.01 7.85 -7.85
C SER A 368 -11.89 8.85 -7.53
N VAL A 369 -10.77 8.70 -8.23
CA VAL A 369 -9.60 9.61 -8.25
C VAL A 369 -9.46 10.25 -9.63
N THR A 370 -8.43 11.08 -9.82
CA THR A 370 -8.18 11.85 -11.05
C THR A 370 -8.24 11.01 -12.33
N HIS A 371 -7.62 9.82 -12.33
CA HIS A 371 -7.57 8.94 -13.49
C HIS A 371 -8.66 7.85 -13.47
N SER A 372 -9.69 7.95 -12.61
CA SER A 372 -10.79 6.97 -12.61
C SER A 372 -11.71 7.16 -13.82
N TYR A 373 -12.27 6.05 -14.28
CA TYR A 373 -13.27 6.03 -15.35
C TYR A 373 -14.44 5.12 -14.97
N VAL A 374 -15.66 5.55 -15.30
CA VAL A 374 -16.89 4.81 -15.04
C VAL A 374 -17.67 4.64 -16.33
N LYS A 375 -18.11 3.41 -16.60
CA LYS A 375 -19.09 3.11 -17.65
C LYS A 375 -20.28 2.37 -17.07
N VAL A 376 -21.48 2.84 -17.37
CA VAL A 376 -22.73 2.17 -16.98
C VAL A 376 -23.06 1.10 -18.00
N ILE A 377 -23.45 -0.07 -17.53
CA ILE A 377 -23.97 -1.18 -18.33
C ILE A 377 -25.44 -1.33 -17.91
N LYS A 378 -26.35 -1.01 -18.84
CA LYS A 378 -27.79 -1.08 -18.58
C LYS A 378 -28.23 -2.51 -18.28
N ALA A 379 -29.09 -2.67 -17.29
CA ALA A 379 -29.78 -3.94 -17.07
C ALA A 379 -30.59 -4.32 -18.32
N LYS A 380 -30.63 -5.61 -18.65
CA LYS A 380 -31.58 -6.09 -19.65
C LYS A 380 -32.99 -5.93 -19.06
N LYS A 381 -33.87 -5.29 -19.82
CA LYS A 381 -35.28 -5.13 -19.47
C LYS A 381 -35.99 -6.46 -19.43
#